data_AF-A0A0B4GF85-F1
#
_entry.id   AF-A0A0B4GF85-F1
#
_cell.length_a   1.000
_cell.length_b   1.000
_cell.length_c   1.000
_cell.angle_alpha   90.00
_cell.angle_beta   90.00
_cell.angle_gamma   90.00
#
_symmetry.space_group_name_H-M   'P 1'
#
loop_
_entity.id
_entity.type
_entity.pdbx_description
1 polymer ?
#
loop_
_entity_poly.entity_id
_entity_poly.type
_entity_poly.pdbx_seq_one_letter_code
_entity_poly.pdbx_strand_id
1 'polypeptide(L)'
;MVDAHDVVFQLPLEIVLQRYSAIRDKGAALLIEQHVAEQVQRHSLAKKIIMGAKKFCWPLDHKDPACWAAPPSPLRDDMYGERTDQETDLNRPRWLNSGTIMGPVGDLRKLYERAHLLWTAYNTWGGDQDYFSNIYGRQELSRQVLRGSKEWIFGFGEAFEEKDLTWPHMEVQHTDYHLGVDMTSTLFQTLNHALDDLSSVVHSNATDMEAKDRQHATADICNAPFPFPDDLLSSRVPLENYKKRTTDFTW
;
A
#
# COMPACT_ATOMS: atom_id res chain seq x y z
N MET A 1 3.61 -11.12 -6.81
CA MET A 1 2.58 -11.39 -7.82
C MET A 1 1.96 -10.06 -8.19
N VAL A 2 1.64 -9.87 -9.45
CA VAL A 2 0.97 -8.67 -9.95
C VAL A 2 -0.07 -9.10 -10.97
N ASP A 3 -1.07 -8.26 -11.20
CA ASP A 3 -1.99 -8.42 -12.32
C ASP A 3 -1.23 -8.37 -13.66
N ALA A 4 -1.78 -9.06 -14.65
CA ALA A 4 -1.07 -9.30 -15.90
C ALA A 4 -1.37 -8.27 -17.00
N HIS A 5 -2.52 -7.60 -16.95
CA HIS A 5 -3.06 -6.85 -18.09
C HIS A 5 -2.78 -5.34 -18.04
N ASP A 6 -2.66 -4.78 -16.84
CA ASP A 6 -2.69 -3.34 -16.56
C ASP A 6 -1.56 -2.90 -15.61
N VAL A 7 -0.45 -3.63 -15.64
CA VAL A 7 0.74 -3.35 -14.80
C VAL A 7 1.96 -3.04 -15.67
N VAL A 8 2.67 -1.97 -15.31
CA VAL A 8 3.94 -1.58 -15.93
C VAL A 8 5.05 -1.59 -14.87
N PHE A 9 6.14 -2.31 -15.15
CA PHE A 9 7.32 -2.31 -14.30
C PHE A 9 8.22 -1.11 -14.63
N GLN A 10 8.41 -0.22 -13.66
CA GLN A 10 9.24 0.98 -13.83
C GLN A 10 10.58 0.89 -13.08
N LEU A 11 10.67 0.02 -12.06
CA LEU A 11 11.83 -0.07 -11.17
C LEU A 11 12.72 -1.28 -11.53
N PRO A 12 14.06 -1.13 -11.52
CA PRO A 12 14.99 -2.24 -11.55
C PRO A 12 14.79 -3.18 -10.34
N LEU A 13 15.05 -4.49 -10.53
CA LEU A 13 14.84 -5.50 -9.48
C LEU A 13 15.60 -5.20 -8.18
N GLU A 14 16.84 -4.70 -8.27
CA GLU A 14 17.63 -4.35 -7.09
C GLU A 14 16.95 -3.27 -6.24
N ILE A 15 16.36 -2.26 -6.89
CA ILE A 15 15.62 -1.18 -6.24
C ILE A 15 14.32 -1.70 -5.63
N VAL A 16 13.59 -2.56 -6.34
CA VAL A 16 12.38 -3.23 -5.82
C VAL A 16 12.70 -3.99 -4.52
N LEU A 17 13.78 -4.78 -4.50
CA LEU A 17 14.19 -5.56 -3.31
C LEU A 17 14.65 -4.68 -2.15
N GLN A 18 15.39 -3.60 -2.45
CA GLN A 18 15.84 -2.63 -1.46
C GLN A 18 14.65 -1.91 -0.82
N ARG A 19 13.74 -1.38 -1.64
CA ARG A 19 12.54 -0.68 -1.18
C ARG A 19 11.59 -1.59 -0.40
N TYR A 20 11.38 -2.83 -0.87
CA TYR A 20 10.62 -3.84 -0.12
C TYR A 20 11.19 -4.08 1.29
N SER A 21 12.52 -4.20 1.40
CA SER A 21 13.17 -4.37 2.70
C SER A 21 13.01 -3.14 3.59
N ALA A 22 13.16 -1.93 3.04
CA ALA A 22 12.96 -0.69 3.78
C ALA A 22 11.52 -0.54 4.31
N ILE A 23 10.52 -0.87 3.50
CA ILE A 23 9.10 -0.85 3.91
C ILE A 23 8.86 -1.84 5.05
N ARG A 24 9.38 -3.07 4.94
CA ARG A 24 9.25 -4.10 5.97
C ARG A 24 9.89 -3.64 7.29
N ASP A 25 11.09 -3.08 7.23
CA ASP A 25 11.84 -2.69 8.43
C ASP A 25 11.17 -1.49 9.12
N LYS A 26 10.69 -0.49 8.35
CA LYS A 26 9.83 0.60 8.87
C LYS A 26 8.54 0.06 9.50
N GLY A 27 7.90 -0.91 8.85
CA GLY A 27 6.69 -1.55 9.34
C GLY A 27 6.91 -2.31 10.65
N ALA A 28 8.05 -2.98 10.81
CA ALA A 28 8.43 -3.65 12.04
C ALA A 28 8.68 -2.66 13.19
N ALA A 29 9.36 -1.55 12.91
CA ALA A 29 9.57 -0.49 13.90
C ALA A 29 8.24 0.10 14.38
N LEU A 30 7.32 0.40 13.46
CA LEU A 30 5.99 0.93 13.79
C LEU A 30 5.16 -0.04 14.65
N LEU A 31 5.24 -1.35 14.38
CA LEU A 31 4.54 -2.33 15.21
C LEU A 31 5.09 -2.36 16.65
N ILE A 32 6.40 -2.20 16.83
CA ILE A 32 7.02 -2.12 18.16
C ILE A 32 6.56 -0.87 18.89
N GLU A 33 6.47 0.27 18.20
CA GLU A 33 5.95 1.51 18.75
C GLU A 33 4.48 1.38 19.20
N GLN A 34 3.64 0.76 18.36
CA GLN A 34 2.20 0.61 18.60
C GLN A 34 1.85 -0.44 19.67
N HIS A 35 2.66 -1.49 19.83
CA HIS A 35 2.30 -2.65 20.64
C HIS A 35 3.28 -2.97 21.77
N VAL A 36 4.43 -2.30 21.86
CA VAL A 36 5.60 -2.71 22.65
C VAL A 36 6.21 -4.05 22.19
N ALA A 37 7.52 -4.20 22.36
CA ALA A 37 8.27 -5.35 21.84
C ALA A 37 7.76 -6.72 22.35
N GLU A 38 7.33 -6.78 23.61
CA GLU A 38 6.83 -8.03 24.20
C GLU A 38 5.56 -8.55 23.50
N GLN A 39 4.60 -7.66 23.17
CA GLN A 39 3.37 -8.06 22.50
C GLN A 39 3.65 -8.45 21.04
N VAL A 40 4.54 -7.71 20.36
CA VAL A 40 4.98 -8.05 18.99
C VAL A 40 5.54 -9.48 18.97
N GLN A 41 6.38 -9.82 19.94
CA GLN A 41 6.93 -11.18 20.03
C GLN A 41 5.86 -12.21 20.39
N ARG A 42 5.04 -11.95 21.42
CA ARG A 42 4.01 -12.87 21.91
C ARG A 42 2.98 -13.22 20.84
N HIS A 43 2.58 -12.25 20.04
CA HIS A 43 1.53 -12.39 19.01
C HIS A 43 2.10 -12.54 17.60
N SER A 44 3.42 -12.60 17.45
CA SER A 44 4.11 -12.71 16.14
C SER A 44 3.68 -11.62 15.14
N LEU A 45 3.51 -10.38 15.62
CA LEU A 45 3.08 -9.27 14.76
C LEU A 45 4.18 -8.94 13.75
N ALA A 46 3.85 -8.83 12.46
CA ALA A 46 4.81 -8.39 11.44
C ALA A 46 4.14 -7.74 10.22
N LYS A 47 4.93 -7.07 9.37
CA LYS A 47 4.49 -6.58 8.05
C LYS A 47 5.45 -7.11 6.98
N LYS A 48 5.27 -8.38 6.60
CA LYS A 48 6.15 -9.09 5.65
C LYS A 48 5.56 -9.16 4.26
N ILE A 49 4.24 -9.21 4.15
CA ILE A 49 3.52 -9.19 2.89
C ILE A 49 3.08 -7.75 2.66
N ILE A 50 3.54 -7.14 1.58
CA ILE A 50 3.21 -5.77 1.19
C ILE A 50 2.32 -5.84 -0.04
N MET A 51 1.15 -5.21 0.03
CA MET A 51 0.23 -5.03 -1.09
C MET A 51 0.10 -3.55 -1.46
N GLY A 52 -0.38 -3.26 -2.66
CA GLY A 52 -0.62 -1.88 -3.09
C GLY A 52 -1.67 -1.17 -2.25
N ALA A 53 -1.59 0.16 -2.18
CA ALA A 53 -2.62 1.00 -1.58
C ALA A 53 -3.53 1.59 -2.66
N LYS A 54 -4.77 1.91 -2.30
CA LYS A 54 -5.72 2.71 -3.09
C LYS A 54 -6.36 3.81 -2.23
N LYS A 55 -6.96 4.79 -2.90
CA LYS A 55 -7.56 6.00 -2.33
C LYS A 55 -9.01 5.87 -1.84
N PHE A 56 -9.62 4.70 -1.95
CA PHE A 56 -10.99 4.47 -1.48
C PHE A 56 -11.16 3.02 -1.03
N CYS A 57 -12.09 2.79 -0.11
CA CYS A 57 -12.45 1.44 0.28
C CYS A 57 -13.39 0.81 -0.76
N TRP A 58 -13.05 -0.37 -1.26
CA TRP A 58 -13.88 -1.11 -2.23
C TRP A 58 -13.57 -2.60 -2.14
N PRO A 59 -14.57 -3.49 -2.33
CA PRO A 59 -15.99 -3.22 -2.62
C PRO A 59 -16.84 -2.94 -1.37
N LEU A 60 -16.19 -2.94 -0.20
CA LEU A 60 -16.83 -3.04 1.09
C LEU A 60 -17.49 -1.72 1.52
N ASP A 61 -18.56 -1.85 2.32
CA ASP A 61 -19.20 -0.73 3.00
C ASP A 61 -18.18 -0.05 3.94
N HIS A 62 -18.18 1.28 4.02
CA HIS A 62 -17.24 2.03 4.88
C HIS A 62 -17.38 1.68 6.38
N LYS A 63 -18.48 1.05 6.77
CA LYS A 63 -18.71 0.48 8.11
C LYS A 63 -18.08 -0.90 8.30
N ASP A 64 -17.42 -1.48 7.29
CA ASP A 64 -16.63 -2.72 7.42
C ASP A 64 -15.23 -2.43 7.97
N PRO A 65 -14.66 -3.27 8.86
CA PRO A 65 -13.32 -3.07 9.41
C PRO A 65 -12.21 -3.01 8.38
N ALA A 66 -12.37 -3.60 7.20
CA ALA A 66 -11.43 -3.40 6.09
C ALA A 66 -11.30 -1.92 5.69
N CYS A 67 -12.34 -1.13 5.97
CA CYS A 67 -12.38 0.31 5.71
C CYS A 67 -11.97 1.12 6.93
N TRP A 68 -12.62 0.94 8.08
CA TRP A 68 -12.43 1.81 9.26
C TRP A 68 -11.31 1.38 10.20
N ALA A 69 -10.89 0.10 10.19
CA ALA A 69 -9.76 -0.37 10.99
C ALA A 69 -8.42 -0.26 10.23
N ALA A 70 -8.46 0.09 8.94
CA ALA A 70 -7.26 0.38 8.16
C ALA A 70 -6.46 1.53 8.80
N PRO A 71 -5.15 1.34 9.07
CA PRO A 71 -4.31 2.37 9.68
C PRO A 71 -4.33 3.70 8.90
N PRO A 72 -4.05 4.82 9.58
CA PRO A 72 -3.93 6.11 8.90
C PRO A 72 -2.80 6.06 7.87
N SER A 73 -2.97 6.80 6.78
CA SER A 73 -1.86 7.01 5.84
C SER A 73 -0.73 7.77 6.56
N PRO A 74 0.54 7.36 6.39
CA PRO A 74 1.67 8.07 6.98
C PRO A 74 2.09 9.31 6.17
N LEU A 75 1.42 9.60 5.04
CA LEU A 75 1.59 10.84 4.31
C LEU A 75 1.11 12.01 5.18
N ARG A 76 1.61 13.22 4.92
CA ARG A 76 1.21 14.42 5.67
C ARG A 76 -0.29 14.68 5.57
N ASP A 77 -0.90 15.21 6.63
CA ASP A 77 -2.34 15.51 6.68
C ASP A 77 -2.79 16.60 5.69
N ASP A 78 -1.84 17.31 5.08
CA ASP A 78 -2.06 18.38 4.09
C ASP A 78 -1.51 18.03 2.70
N MET A 79 -1.26 16.73 2.41
CA MET A 79 -0.61 16.29 1.18
C MET A 79 -1.30 16.78 -0.11
N TYR A 80 -2.62 16.97 -0.07
CA TYR A 80 -3.45 17.49 -1.16
C TYR A 80 -4.07 18.86 -0.81
N GLY A 81 -3.41 19.62 0.07
CA GLY A 81 -3.88 20.91 0.57
C GLY A 81 -5.03 20.81 1.57
N GLU A 82 -5.80 21.89 1.72
CA GLU A 82 -6.90 21.99 2.70
C GLU A 82 -8.03 20.96 2.48
N ARG A 83 -8.10 20.38 1.27
CA ARG A 83 -9.11 19.39 0.89
C ARG A 83 -8.63 17.93 0.99
N THR A 84 -7.44 17.71 1.59
CA THR A 84 -6.92 16.36 1.86
C THR A 84 -7.97 15.52 2.60
N ASP A 85 -8.17 14.29 2.13
CA ASP A 85 -9.13 13.30 2.67
C ASP A 85 -10.63 13.68 2.59
N GLN A 86 -10.98 14.70 1.79
CA GLN A 86 -12.39 15.12 1.62
C GLN A 86 -13.08 14.52 0.38
N GLU A 87 -12.32 14.03 -0.60
CA GLU A 87 -12.86 13.39 -1.82
C GLU A 87 -11.87 12.35 -2.38
N THR A 88 -12.33 11.46 -3.26
CA THR A 88 -11.58 10.26 -3.63
C THR A 88 -10.21 10.58 -4.22
N ASP A 89 -10.13 11.57 -5.11
CA ASP A 89 -8.88 11.95 -5.76
C ASP A 89 -7.90 12.65 -4.80
N LEU A 90 -8.39 13.16 -3.66
CA LEU A 90 -7.59 13.86 -2.65
C LEU A 90 -7.42 13.05 -1.36
N ASN A 91 -7.85 11.79 -1.35
CA ASN A 91 -7.63 10.89 -0.24
C ASN A 91 -6.17 10.40 -0.25
N ARG A 92 -5.55 10.38 0.91
CA ARG A 92 -4.26 9.70 1.10
C ARG A 92 -4.48 8.19 1.01
N PRO A 93 -3.70 7.44 0.22
CA PRO A 93 -3.87 6.00 0.07
C PRO A 93 -3.68 5.26 1.41
N ARG A 94 -4.60 4.35 1.73
CA ARG A 94 -4.52 3.49 2.91
C ARG A 94 -5.26 2.16 2.81
N TRP A 95 -6.23 2.06 1.91
CA TRP A 95 -6.97 0.83 1.70
C TRP A 95 -6.21 -0.11 0.78
N LEU A 96 -6.33 -1.42 1.03
CA LEU A 96 -5.62 -2.45 0.30
C LEU A 96 -6.11 -2.53 -1.15
N ASN A 97 -5.18 -2.64 -2.10
CA ASN A 97 -5.42 -3.05 -3.47
C ASN A 97 -4.85 -4.46 -3.71
N SER A 98 -5.62 -5.37 -4.31
CA SER A 98 -5.19 -6.77 -4.48
C SER A 98 -4.32 -7.04 -5.70
N GLY A 99 -4.24 -6.12 -6.66
CA GLY A 99 -3.55 -6.32 -7.94
C GLY A 99 -2.03 -6.35 -7.83
N THR A 100 -1.46 -6.01 -6.68
CA THR A 100 -0.02 -6.10 -6.42
C THR A 100 0.27 -6.66 -5.04
N ILE A 101 1.22 -7.60 -4.97
CA ILE A 101 1.64 -8.25 -3.72
C ILE A 101 3.10 -8.72 -3.78
N MET A 102 3.83 -8.49 -2.69
CA MET A 102 5.20 -8.99 -2.52
C MET A 102 5.44 -9.43 -1.08
N GLY A 103 6.06 -10.60 -0.91
CA GLY A 103 6.38 -11.14 0.41
C GLY A 103 7.10 -12.48 0.32
N PRO A 104 7.58 -13.04 1.45
CA PRO A 104 8.19 -14.35 1.45
C PRO A 104 7.16 -15.42 1.12
N VAL A 105 7.55 -16.42 0.32
CA VAL A 105 6.65 -17.48 -0.16
C VAL A 105 5.94 -18.21 0.99
N GLY A 106 6.63 -18.41 2.12
CA GLY A 106 6.05 -19.06 3.30
C GLY A 106 4.91 -18.27 3.94
N ASP A 107 5.02 -16.95 3.98
CA ASP A 107 3.97 -16.06 4.50
C ASP A 107 2.82 -15.94 3.49
N LEU A 108 3.15 -15.77 2.20
CA LEU A 108 2.16 -15.75 1.12
C LEU A 108 1.31 -17.01 1.11
N ARG A 109 1.92 -18.20 1.26
CA ARG A 109 1.17 -19.46 1.30
C ARG A 109 0.10 -19.46 2.38
N LYS A 110 0.43 -19.03 3.60
CA LYS A 110 -0.54 -18.95 4.72
C LYS A 110 -1.68 -17.99 4.41
N LEU A 111 -1.37 -16.84 3.81
CA LEU A 111 -2.37 -15.87 3.39
C LEU A 111 -3.30 -16.45 2.32
N TYR A 112 -2.77 -17.10 1.28
CA TYR A 112 -3.57 -17.71 0.22
C TYR A 112 -4.39 -18.89 0.72
N GLU A 113 -3.89 -19.70 1.67
CA GLU A 113 -4.67 -20.75 2.33
C GLU A 113 -5.90 -20.14 3.03
N ARG A 114 -5.73 -19.02 3.75
CA ARG A 114 -6.86 -18.30 4.36
C ARG A 114 -7.82 -17.73 3.31
N ALA A 115 -7.31 -17.07 2.28
CA ALA A 115 -8.14 -16.51 1.21
C ALA A 115 -8.92 -17.61 0.48
N HIS A 116 -8.31 -18.77 0.24
CA HIS A 116 -8.97 -19.92 -0.36
C HIS A 116 -10.11 -20.45 0.52
N LEU A 117 -9.90 -20.54 1.84
CA LEU A 117 -10.98 -20.91 2.77
C LEU A 117 -12.17 -19.94 2.67
N LEU A 118 -11.91 -18.63 2.63
CA LEU A 118 -12.97 -17.62 2.48
C LEU A 118 -13.70 -17.76 1.15
N TRP A 119 -12.96 -17.92 0.05
CA TRP A 119 -13.52 -18.13 -1.28
C TRP A 119 -14.40 -19.40 -1.36
N THR A 120 -13.99 -20.49 -0.71
CA THR A 120 -14.82 -21.71 -0.67
C THR A 120 -16.05 -21.57 0.23
N ALA A 121 -16.03 -20.63 1.17
CA ALA A 121 -17.12 -20.40 2.12
C ALA A 121 -18.20 -19.45 1.58
N TYR A 122 -17.84 -18.44 0.80
CA TYR A 122 -18.80 -17.50 0.21
C TYR A 122 -18.30 -16.93 -1.10
N ASN A 123 -19.24 -16.54 -1.96
CA ASN A 123 -18.94 -15.79 -3.17
C ASN A 123 -19.11 -14.29 -2.92
N THR A 124 -18.28 -13.49 -3.56
CA THR A 124 -18.30 -12.03 -3.44
C THR A 124 -18.20 -11.37 -4.81
N TRP A 125 -18.89 -10.25 -4.98
CA TRP A 125 -18.83 -9.49 -6.22
C TRP A 125 -17.48 -8.78 -6.39
N GLY A 126 -16.79 -8.45 -5.28
CA GLY A 126 -15.48 -7.80 -5.36
C GLY A 126 -14.31 -8.72 -5.65
N GLY A 127 -14.53 -10.02 -5.89
CA GLY A 127 -13.47 -10.96 -6.22
C GLY A 127 -12.39 -11.09 -5.13
N ASP A 128 -11.15 -11.26 -5.58
CA ASP A 128 -9.95 -11.41 -4.73
C ASP A 128 -9.74 -10.21 -3.80
N GLN A 129 -10.03 -9.01 -4.28
CA GLN A 129 -9.95 -7.77 -3.53
C GLN A 129 -10.77 -7.80 -2.24
N ASP A 130 -11.96 -8.40 -2.27
CA ASP A 130 -12.83 -8.52 -1.10
C ASP A 130 -12.22 -9.44 -0.03
N TYR A 131 -11.73 -10.62 -0.44
CA TYR A 131 -11.12 -11.57 0.49
C TYR A 131 -9.86 -11.00 1.15
N PHE A 132 -8.96 -10.38 0.38
CA PHE A 132 -7.73 -9.80 0.94
C PHE A 132 -8.04 -8.58 1.83
N SER A 133 -8.97 -7.72 1.43
CA SER A 133 -9.42 -6.60 2.26
C SER A 133 -10.02 -7.09 3.58
N ASN A 134 -10.84 -8.15 3.55
CA ASN A 134 -11.44 -8.71 4.76
C ASN A 134 -10.39 -9.28 5.72
N ILE A 135 -9.39 -10.02 5.20
CA ILE A 135 -8.28 -10.54 6.00
C ILE A 135 -7.48 -9.39 6.62
N TYR A 136 -7.16 -8.37 5.82
CA TYR A 136 -6.43 -7.19 6.29
C TYR A 136 -7.19 -6.43 7.36
N GLY A 137 -8.47 -6.11 7.13
CA GLY A 137 -9.33 -5.40 8.08
C GLY A 137 -9.45 -6.12 9.41
N ARG A 138 -9.68 -7.45 9.39
CA ARG A 138 -9.73 -8.27 10.60
C ARG A 138 -8.40 -8.32 11.33
N GLN A 139 -7.28 -8.42 10.60
CA GLN A 139 -5.95 -8.37 11.21
C GLN A 139 -5.72 -7.02 11.92
N GLU A 140 -5.98 -5.91 11.24
CA GLU A 140 -5.77 -4.57 11.81
C GLU A 140 -6.72 -4.29 12.97
N LEU A 141 -7.98 -4.74 12.89
CA LEU A 141 -8.91 -4.70 14.01
C LEU A 141 -8.39 -5.53 15.19
N SER A 142 -7.87 -6.73 14.93
CA SER A 142 -7.30 -7.57 15.98
C SER A 142 -6.08 -6.91 16.63
N ARG A 143 -5.22 -6.24 15.84
CA ARG A 143 -4.12 -5.41 16.36
C ARG A 143 -4.65 -4.27 17.22
N GLN A 144 -5.67 -3.53 16.79
CA GLN A 144 -6.30 -2.47 17.58
C GLN A 144 -6.81 -2.99 18.94
N VAL A 145 -7.51 -4.13 18.93
CA VAL A 145 -8.00 -4.79 20.16
C VAL A 145 -6.85 -5.19 21.09
N LEU A 146 -5.77 -5.77 20.55
CA LEU A 146 -4.60 -6.18 21.34
C LEU A 146 -3.94 -4.99 22.07
N ARG A 147 -3.89 -3.82 21.44
CA ARG A 147 -3.31 -2.60 22.05
C ARG A 147 -4.34 -1.73 22.78
N GLY A 148 -5.61 -2.15 22.85
CA GLY A 148 -6.67 -1.42 23.52
C GLY A 148 -7.03 -0.07 22.87
N SER A 149 -6.82 0.09 21.56
CA SER A 149 -7.09 1.33 20.82
C SER A 149 -8.44 1.30 20.09
N LYS A 150 -9.09 2.46 19.98
CA LYS A 150 -10.24 2.71 19.08
C LYS A 150 -9.90 3.78 18.04
N GLU A 151 -8.85 3.54 17.27
CA GLU A 151 -8.40 4.41 16.18
C GLU A 151 -9.24 4.12 14.92
N TRP A 152 -10.54 4.38 14.98
CA TRP A 152 -11.40 4.24 13.81
C TRP A 152 -11.23 5.46 12.93
N ILE A 153 -10.91 5.21 11.67
CA ILE A 153 -10.63 6.27 10.73
C ILE A 153 -11.56 6.05 9.54
N PHE A 154 -12.47 6.98 9.34
CA PHE A 154 -13.42 6.96 8.25
C PHE A 154 -12.90 7.77 7.05
N GLY A 155 -13.33 7.43 5.85
CA GLY A 155 -12.99 8.20 4.65
C GLY A 155 -13.93 9.40 4.51
N PHE A 156 -13.58 10.35 3.64
CA PHE A 156 -14.54 11.35 3.12
C PHE A 156 -15.20 12.25 4.18
N GLY A 157 -14.51 12.50 5.30
CA GLY A 157 -15.08 13.26 6.42
C GLY A 157 -16.29 12.61 7.10
N GLU A 158 -16.53 11.32 6.85
CA GLU A 158 -17.61 10.56 7.48
C GLU A 158 -17.35 10.38 8.98
N ALA A 159 -18.44 10.24 9.73
CA ALA A 159 -18.40 9.85 11.13
C ALA A 159 -19.53 8.86 11.40
N PHE A 160 -19.19 7.67 11.88
CA PHE A 160 -20.14 6.64 12.27
C PHE A 160 -20.08 6.39 13.78
N GLU A 161 -21.23 6.12 14.40
CA GLU A 161 -21.26 5.67 15.79
C GLU A 161 -20.86 4.18 15.89
N GLU A 162 -20.29 3.76 17.02
CA GLU A 162 -19.79 2.39 17.24
C GLU A 162 -20.84 1.30 16.91
N LYS A 163 -22.10 1.56 17.28
CA LYS A 163 -23.23 0.65 17.06
C LYS A 163 -23.60 0.49 15.58
N ASP A 164 -23.16 1.41 14.73
CA ASP A 164 -23.44 1.40 13.30
C ASP A 164 -22.32 0.71 12.51
N LEU A 165 -21.21 0.37 13.17
CA LEU A 165 -20.10 -0.36 12.56
C LEU A 165 -20.43 -1.85 12.43
N THR A 166 -19.94 -2.44 11.34
CA THR A 166 -19.97 -3.89 11.14
C THR A 166 -18.89 -4.53 11.99
N TRP A 167 -19.30 -5.35 12.95
CA TRP A 167 -18.39 -6.10 13.80
C TRP A 167 -18.32 -7.56 13.35
N PRO A 168 -17.21 -8.01 12.74
CA PRO A 168 -17.07 -9.39 12.33
C PRO A 168 -16.87 -10.29 13.55
N HIS A 169 -17.17 -11.58 13.40
CA HIS A 169 -16.73 -12.58 14.37
C HIS A 169 -15.19 -12.62 14.38
N MET A 170 -14.59 -12.23 15.51
CA MET A 170 -13.15 -12.25 15.71
C MET A 170 -12.69 -13.63 16.14
N GLU A 171 -11.50 -14.04 15.66
CA GLU A 171 -10.87 -15.28 16.10
C GLU A 171 -10.55 -15.20 17.61
N VAL A 172 -10.77 -16.31 18.34
CA VAL A 172 -10.52 -16.37 19.80
C VAL A 172 -9.03 -16.17 20.10
N GLN A 173 -8.17 -16.69 19.23
CA GLN A 173 -6.74 -16.44 19.25
C GLN A 173 -6.41 -15.41 18.18
N HIS A 174 -5.55 -14.45 18.51
CA HIS A 174 -5.03 -13.51 17.54
C HIS A 174 -4.23 -14.24 16.46
N THR A 175 -4.55 -13.99 15.20
CA THR A 175 -3.80 -14.47 14.04
C THR A 175 -3.32 -13.28 13.22
N ASP A 176 -2.01 -13.16 13.06
CA ASP A 176 -1.38 -12.16 12.21
C ASP A 176 -0.95 -12.83 10.88
N TYR A 177 -1.46 -12.33 9.75
CA TYR A 177 -1.09 -12.82 8.41
C TYR A 177 0.13 -12.08 7.85
N HIS A 178 0.75 -11.23 8.66
CA HIS A 178 1.86 -10.37 8.31
C HIS A 178 1.55 -9.41 7.14
N LEU A 179 0.27 -9.10 6.91
CA LEU A 179 -0.17 -8.19 5.86
C LEU A 179 0.15 -6.73 6.22
N GLY A 180 0.58 -5.98 5.21
CA GLY A 180 0.76 -4.54 5.22
C GLY A 180 0.48 -3.96 3.84
N VAL A 181 0.32 -2.64 3.80
CA VAL A 181 -0.03 -1.88 2.60
C VAL A 181 1.05 -0.83 2.35
N ASP A 182 1.46 -0.66 1.09
CA ASP A 182 2.39 0.37 0.65
C ASP A 182 1.68 1.72 0.50
N MET A 183 1.40 2.37 1.64
CA MET A 183 0.60 3.61 1.71
C MET A 183 1.32 4.85 1.13
N THR A 184 2.62 4.75 0.88
CA THR A 184 3.45 5.83 0.33
C THR A 184 3.89 5.57 -1.11
N SER A 185 3.28 4.59 -1.77
CA SER A 185 3.57 4.19 -3.15
C SER A 185 5.05 4.02 -3.46
N THR A 186 5.81 3.50 -2.49
CA THR A 186 7.27 3.36 -2.61
C THR A 186 7.64 2.21 -3.55
N LEU A 187 6.80 1.18 -3.61
CA LEU A 187 6.94 -0.04 -4.40
C LEU A 187 5.83 -0.18 -5.45
N PHE A 188 4.58 0.15 -5.08
CA PHE A 188 3.39 -0.03 -5.91
C PHE A 188 2.59 1.26 -6.00
N GLN A 189 2.27 1.70 -7.21
CA GLN A 189 1.35 2.82 -7.45
C GLN A 189 0.09 2.30 -8.16
N THR A 190 -1.01 2.19 -7.41
CA THR A 190 -2.33 1.95 -8.00
C THR A 190 -2.81 3.24 -8.66
N LEU A 191 -3.21 3.20 -9.93
CA LEU A 191 -3.53 4.43 -10.70
C LEU A 191 -4.97 4.91 -10.58
N ASN A 192 -5.90 4.04 -10.16
CA ASN A 192 -7.30 4.44 -10.04
C ASN A 192 -7.46 5.56 -8.99
N HIS A 193 -7.96 6.73 -9.42
CA HIS A 193 -8.02 7.99 -8.65
C HIS A 193 -6.67 8.60 -8.23
N ALA A 194 -5.56 8.04 -8.71
CA ALA A 194 -4.21 8.49 -8.35
C ALA A 194 -3.31 8.68 -9.59
N LEU A 195 -3.91 8.84 -10.77
CA LEU A 195 -3.16 9.14 -11.99
C LEU A 195 -2.50 10.52 -11.91
N ASP A 196 -3.21 11.50 -11.35
CA ASP A 196 -2.72 12.87 -11.17
C ASP A 196 -1.68 13.00 -10.04
N ASP A 197 -1.45 11.94 -9.27
CA ASP A 197 -0.34 11.86 -8.30
C ASP A 197 1.00 11.57 -9.00
N LEU A 198 0.99 11.33 -10.32
CA LEU A 198 2.16 11.00 -11.10
C LEU A 198 2.55 12.10 -12.08
N SER A 199 3.86 12.23 -12.25
CA SER A 199 4.46 12.95 -13.37
C SER A 199 5.50 12.07 -14.03
N SER A 200 5.45 12.02 -15.37
CA SER A 200 6.54 11.41 -16.13
C SER A 200 7.76 12.33 -16.09
N VAL A 201 8.91 11.75 -15.79
CA VAL A 201 10.19 12.46 -15.68
C VAL A 201 11.27 11.69 -16.41
N VAL A 202 12.19 12.40 -17.04
CA VAL A 202 13.35 11.80 -17.71
C VAL A 202 14.39 11.41 -16.65
N HIS A 203 14.85 10.16 -16.71
CA HIS A 203 15.82 9.62 -15.77
C HIS A 203 17.07 10.51 -15.68
N SER A 204 17.52 10.82 -14.46
CA SER A 204 18.70 11.65 -14.14
C SER A 204 18.64 13.10 -14.67
N ASN A 205 17.51 13.55 -15.20
CA ASN A 205 17.36 14.91 -15.73
C ASN A 205 16.79 15.86 -14.66
N ALA A 206 17.69 16.52 -13.91
CA ALA A 206 17.30 17.46 -12.86
C ALA A 206 16.47 18.65 -13.37
N THR A 207 16.74 19.14 -14.59
CA THR A 207 15.97 20.25 -15.17
C THR A 207 14.52 19.87 -15.48
N ASP A 208 14.30 18.64 -15.97
CA ASP A 208 12.95 18.11 -16.19
C ASP A 208 12.21 17.89 -14.86
N MET A 209 12.89 17.33 -13.85
CA MET A 209 12.36 17.21 -12.49
C MET A 209 11.95 18.56 -11.90
N GLU A 210 12.81 19.57 -11.96
CA GLU A 210 12.51 20.93 -11.48
C GLU A 210 11.36 21.58 -12.27
N ALA A 211 11.23 21.28 -13.57
CA ALA A 211 10.12 21.77 -14.36
C ALA A 211 8.79 21.15 -13.91
N LYS A 212 8.77 19.86 -13.58
CA LYS A 212 7.61 19.18 -12.99
C LYS A 212 7.29 19.69 -11.59
N ASP A 213 8.32 19.87 -10.76
CA ASP A 213 8.15 20.43 -9.43
C ASP A 213 7.50 21.82 -9.48
N ARG A 214 7.98 22.73 -10.35
CA ARG A 214 7.34 24.04 -10.57
C ARG A 214 5.93 23.96 -11.13
N GLN A 215 5.66 23.00 -12.02
CA GLN A 215 4.33 22.80 -12.60
C GLN A 215 3.30 22.41 -11.52
N HIS A 216 3.71 21.59 -10.56
CA HIS A 216 2.84 21.01 -9.54
C HIS A 216 2.97 21.66 -8.16
N ALA A 217 3.91 22.61 -8.00
CA ALA A 217 4.27 23.22 -6.73
C ALA A 217 4.59 22.19 -5.63
N THR A 218 5.17 21.04 -6.00
CA THR A 218 5.38 19.92 -5.09
C THR A 218 6.32 20.29 -3.94
N ALA A 219 7.36 21.07 -4.21
CA ALA A 219 8.29 21.54 -3.18
C ALA A 219 7.65 22.50 -2.17
N ASP A 220 6.69 23.32 -2.61
CA ASP A 220 5.94 24.21 -1.72
C ASP A 220 5.02 23.40 -0.79
N ILE A 221 4.33 22.39 -1.36
CA ILE A 221 3.47 21.46 -0.59
C ILE A 221 4.33 20.67 0.41
N CYS A 222 5.40 20.04 -0.06
CA CYS A 222 6.27 19.19 0.74
C CYS A 222 7.21 19.96 1.66
N ASN A 223 7.29 21.29 1.53
CA ASN A 223 8.23 22.17 2.24
C ASN A 223 9.68 21.67 2.16
N ALA A 224 10.04 21.11 1.01
CA ALA A 224 11.34 20.53 0.72
C ALA A 224 11.50 20.40 -0.80
N PRO A 225 12.73 20.53 -1.35
CA PRO A 225 12.97 20.22 -2.75
C PRO A 225 12.50 18.81 -3.09
N PHE A 226 12.06 18.59 -4.34
CA PHE A 226 11.66 17.28 -4.83
C PHE A 226 12.79 16.65 -5.68
N PRO A 227 13.81 16.02 -5.06
CA PRO A 227 14.97 15.49 -5.78
C PRO A 227 14.61 14.23 -6.57
N PHE A 228 15.43 13.94 -7.57
CA PHE A 228 15.44 12.61 -8.17
C PHE A 228 15.89 11.60 -7.10
N PRO A 229 15.25 10.42 -6.96
CA PRO A 229 15.63 9.45 -5.92
C PRO A 229 17.07 8.95 -6.07
N ASP A 230 17.85 9.02 -4.99
CA ASP A 230 19.26 8.61 -4.97
C ASP A 230 19.46 7.15 -5.38
N ASP A 231 18.55 6.28 -4.97
CA ASP A 231 18.58 4.86 -5.28
C ASP A 231 18.50 4.63 -6.81
N LEU A 232 17.63 5.38 -7.49
CA LEU A 232 17.54 5.38 -8.94
C LEU A 232 18.75 6.03 -9.62
N LEU A 233 19.31 7.12 -9.08
CA LEU A 233 20.54 7.72 -9.64
C LEU A 233 21.74 6.78 -9.58
N SER A 234 21.81 5.95 -8.53
CA SER A 234 22.86 4.95 -8.34
C SER A 234 22.64 3.67 -9.14
N SER A 235 21.42 3.45 -9.63
CA SER A 235 21.06 2.29 -10.44
C SER A 235 21.66 2.39 -11.82
N ARG A 236 22.08 1.25 -12.37
CA ARG A 236 22.45 1.17 -13.80
C ARG A 236 21.20 1.37 -14.64
N VAL A 237 21.29 2.17 -15.70
CA VAL A 237 20.17 2.36 -16.62
C VAL A 237 19.94 1.04 -17.36
N PRO A 238 18.72 0.47 -17.33
CA PRO A 238 18.40 -0.68 -18.15
C PRO A 238 18.70 -0.35 -19.62
N LEU A 239 19.50 -1.19 -20.28
CA LEU A 239 19.89 -1.07 -21.70
C LEU A 239 21.04 -0.11 -22.05
N GLU A 240 21.75 0.48 -21.09
CA GLU A 240 22.95 1.32 -21.38
C GLU A 240 24.03 0.58 -22.21
N ASN A 241 24.11 -0.75 -22.06
CA ASN A 241 25.00 -1.62 -22.83
C ASN A 241 24.28 -2.45 -23.90
N TYR A 242 23.02 -2.15 -24.20
CA TYR A 242 22.30 -2.82 -25.29
C TYR A 242 22.82 -2.27 -26.61
N LYS A 243 23.99 -2.76 -27.04
CA LYS A 243 24.38 -2.71 -28.45
C LYS A 243 23.19 -3.22 -29.24
N LYS A 244 22.63 -2.40 -30.14
CA LYS A 244 21.64 -2.84 -31.13
C LYS A 244 22.16 -4.14 -31.74
N ARG A 245 21.63 -5.29 -31.30
CA ARG A 245 21.68 -6.49 -32.13
C ARG A 245 20.70 -6.16 -33.24
N THR A 246 21.24 -5.81 -34.40
CA THR A 246 20.50 -5.87 -35.67
C THR A 246 19.93 -7.26 -35.77
N THR A 247 18.68 -7.42 -35.38
CA THR A 247 17.91 -8.61 -35.68
C THR A 247 17.38 -8.42 -37.09
N ASP A 248 18.10 -8.94 -38.07
CA ASP A 248 17.55 -9.23 -39.39
C ASP A 248 16.51 -10.35 -39.21
N PHE A 249 15.27 -9.96 -38.93
CA PHE A 249 14.13 -10.83 -39.15
C PHE A 249 13.69 -10.63 -40.59
N THR A 250 14.08 -11.57 -41.45
CA THR A 250 13.38 -11.79 -42.73
C THR A 250 12.09 -12.54 -42.41
N TRP A 251 10.96 -11.90 -42.72
CA TRP A 251 9.64 -12.53 -42.77
C TRP A 251 9.57 -13.58 -43.88
#